data_AF-A0A1V2YGN8-F1
#
_entry.id   AF-A0A1V2YGN8-F1
#
_cell.length_a   1.000
_cell.length_b   1.000
_cell.length_c   1.000
_cell.angle_alpha   90.00
_cell.angle_beta   90.00
_cell.angle_gamma   90.00
#
_symmetry.space_group_name_H-M   'P 1'
#
loop_
_entity.id
_entity.type
_entity.pdbx_description
1 polymer ?
#
loop_
_entity_poly.entity_id
_entity_poly.type
_entity_poly.pdbx_seq_one_letter_code
_entity_poly.pdbx_strand_id
1 'polypeptide(L)'
;MIIMSIECYLLYLLFKDLFKLKPISKLWLILSYLGLVFIAALSIKFFNGIYLYFVLFLLHSLILQIFFEDKFTKKIVVAITTIVIVCCLDIISGIISAVIQLYIYALSGKELSPISFSYLYYITFLVNIYIYTKIFLVFSTSVYNKRYISHVCLPLISLITIGVISADSKDYSSYITIILIILLSNILYFINQKQMVKLSNEKAEYDLSAQQANHYLKSYEILQQDHKDIITLKHNFKYDLISIQTAIQENNLEKALETINTKLDVTQQPTRFICNIPIINALINYKIFELDCYYKIFNDKIILDIQVIIDTIPQVDNGHLSNILGNLIDNAITACKKDNSAHEKTIWIS
;
A
#
# COMPACT_ATOMS: atom_id res chain seq x y z
N MET A 1 -17.30 -32.17 -25.30
CA MET A 1 -16.41 -31.23 -26.01
C MET A 1 -16.99 -29.81 -26.04
N ILE A 2 -18.11 -29.55 -26.75
CA ILE A 2 -18.69 -28.19 -26.87
C ILE A 2 -18.93 -27.54 -25.49
N ILE A 3 -19.42 -28.33 -24.54
CA ILE A 3 -19.68 -27.93 -23.15
C ILE A 3 -18.43 -27.39 -22.44
N MET A 4 -17.35 -28.18 -22.38
CA MET A 4 -16.10 -27.74 -21.73
C MET A 4 -15.53 -26.48 -22.37
N SER A 5 -15.64 -26.31 -23.69
CA SER A 5 -15.22 -25.08 -24.36
C SER A 5 -16.02 -23.84 -23.94
N ILE A 6 -17.30 -23.98 -23.58
CA ILE A 6 -18.12 -22.88 -23.06
C ILE A 6 -17.70 -22.53 -21.62
N GLU A 7 -17.45 -23.52 -20.77
CA GLU A 7 -16.96 -23.32 -19.39
C GLU A 7 -15.59 -22.63 -19.37
N CYS A 8 -14.70 -23.08 -20.24
CA CYS A 8 -13.39 -22.51 -20.49
C CYS A 8 -13.49 -21.02 -20.90
N TYR A 9 -14.45 -20.69 -21.77
CA TYR A 9 -14.69 -19.32 -22.20
C TYR A 9 -15.33 -18.45 -21.09
N LEU A 10 -16.17 -19.02 -20.23
CA LEU A 10 -16.74 -18.27 -19.11
C LEU A 10 -15.69 -17.98 -18.03
N LEU A 11 -14.78 -18.92 -17.77
CA LEU A 11 -13.60 -18.68 -16.93
C LEU A 11 -12.65 -17.63 -17.54
N TYR A 12 -12.48 -17.66 -18.86
CA TYR A 12 -11.71 -16.63 -19.57
C TYR A 12 -12.25 -15.24 -19.27
N LEU A 13 -13.56 -15.05 -19.46
CA LEU A 13 -14.23 -13.77 -19.30
C LEU A 13 -14.09 -13.29 -17.85
N LEU A 14 -14.29 -14.21 -16.90
CA LEU A 14 -14.08 -13.92 -15.49
C LEU A 14 -12.65 -13.44 -15.22
N PHE A 15 -11.61 -14.13 -15.70
CA PHE A 15 -10.23 -13.71 -15.48
C PHE A 15 -9.85 -12.42 -16.22
N LYS A 16 -10.39 -12.21 -17.43
CA LYS A 16 -10.22 -10.99 -18.21
C LYS A 16 -10.77 -9.76 -17.50
N ASP A 17 -11.87 -9.93 -16.79
CA ASP A 17 -12.47 -8.83 -16.06
C ASP A 17 -11.78 -8.61 -14.69
N LEU A 18 -11.11 -9.62 -14.13
CA LEU A 18 -10.37 -9.54 -12.85
C LEU A 18 -8.93 -9.06 -12.95
N PHE A 19 -8.28 -9.34 -14.08
CA PHE A 19 -6.87 -9.09 -14.27
C PHE A 19 -6.60 -8.40 -15.60
N LYS A 20 -5.57 -7.54 -15.61
CA LYS A 20 -5.06 -7.01 -16.88
C LYS A 20 -4.45 -8.13 -17.68
N LEU A 21 -4.87 -8.26 -18.93
CA LEU A 21 -4.36 -9.27 -19.85
C LEU A 21 -2.97 -8.82 -20.34
N LYS A 22 -1.98 -9.71 -20.31
CA LYS A 22 -0.66 -9.42 -20.89
C LYS A 22 -0.80 -9.10 -22.37
N PRO A 23 0.11 -8.31 -22.97
CA PRO A 23 0.13 -8.08 -24.42
C PRO A 23 0.61 -9.33 -25.16
N ILE A 24 -0.27 -10.34 -25.26
CA ILE A 24 -0.02 -11.63 -25.91
C ILE A 24 -0.86 -11.70 -27.18
N SER A 25 -0.32 -12.26 -28.26
CA SER A 25 -1.09 -12.44 -29.48
C SER A 25 -2.29 -13.36 -29.22
N LYS A 26 -3.47 -12.99 -29.74
CA LYS A 26 -4.72 -13.77 -29.60
C LYS A 26 -4.56 -15.25 -29.97
N LEU A 27 -3.63 -15.57 -30.87
CA LEU A 27 -3.30 -16.94 -31.31
C LEU A 27 -2.83 -17.84 -30.15
N TRP A 28 -1.94 -17.37 -29.28
CA TRP A 28 -1.44 -18.16 -28.14
C TRP A 28 -2.52 -18.43 -27.10
N LEU A 29 -3.44 -17.48 -26.91
CA LEU A 29 -4.59 -17.67 -26.05
C LEU A 29 -5.51 -18.78 -26.61
N ILE A 30 -5.83 -18.71 -27.91
CA ILE A 30 -6.66 -19.71 -28.59
C ILE A 30 -6.00 -21.09 -28.58
N LEU A 31 -4.68 -21.17 -28.82
CA LEU A 31 -3.93 -22.42 -28.77
C LEU A 31 -3.93 -23.05 -27.37
N SER A 32 -3.83 -22.24 -26.31
CA SER A 32 -3.93 -22.73 -24.93
C SER A 32 -5.32 -23.31 -24.64
N TYR A 33 -6.38 -22.66 -25.15
CA TYR A 33 -7.75 -23.16 -25.04
C TYR A 33 -7.96 -24.48 -25.78
N LEU A 34 -7.49 -24.56 -27.03
CA LEU A 34 -7.62 -25.78 -27.85
C LEU A 34 -6.82 -26.95 -27.25
N GLY A 35 -5.61 -26.71 -26.78
CA GLY A 35 -4.79 -27.73 -26.13
C GLY A 35 -5.44 -28.30 -24.87
N LEU A 36 -6.12 -27.47 -24.08
CA LEU A 36 -6.80 -27.90 -22.86
C LEU A 36 -8.11 -28.64 -23.11
N VAL A 37 -8.91 -28.20 -24.09
CA VAL A 37 -10.09 -28.95 -24.54
C VAL A 37 -9.68 -30.32 -25.07
N PHE A 38 -8.54 -30.42 -25.75
CA PHE A 38 -8.00 -31.67 -26.25
C PHE A 38 -7.54 -32.61 -25.12
N ILE A 39 -6.80 -32.10 -24.12
CA ILE A 39 -6.39 -32.87 -22.93
C ILE A 39 -7.62 -33.37 -22.16
N ALA A 40 -8.63 -32.51 -22.00
CA ALA A 40 -9.85 -32.88 -21.28
C ALA A 40 -10.70 -33.92 -22.05
N ALA A 41 -10.75 -33.83 -23.38
CA ALA A 41 -11.40 -34.85 -24.20
C ALA A 41 -10.69 -36.21 -24.10
N LEU A 42 -9.35 -36.21 -24.03
CA LEU A 42 -8.55 -37.42 -23.81
C LEU A 42 -8.81 -38.01 -22.42
N SER A 43 -8.91 -37.20 -21.37
CA SER A 43 -9.18 -37.72 -20.02
C SER A 43 -10.51 -38.42 -19.88
N ILE A 44 -11.57 -37.87 -20.46
CA ILE A 44 -12.91 -38.47 -20.37
C ILE A 44 -12.92 -39.84 -21.07
N LYS A 45 -12.12 -39.98 -22.13
CA LYS A 45 -12.04 -41.21 -22.93
C LYS A 45 -11.17 -42.30 -22.29
N PHE A 46 -10.07 -41.92 -21.62
CA PHE A 46 -9.08 -42.86 -21.09
C PHE A 46 -9.20 -43.11 -19.59
N PHE A 47 -9.78 -42.19 -18.82
CA PHE A 47 -9.90 -42.28 -17.38
C PHE A 47 -11.36 -42.09 -16.96
N ASN A 48 -11.96 -43.18 -16.50
CA ASN A 48 -13.37 -43.23 -16.13
C ASN A 48 -13.62 -42.65 -14.71
N GLY A 49 -13.03 -41.49 -14.40
CA GLY A 49 -12.95 -40.97 -13.03
C GLY A 49 -13.24 -39.47 -12.92
N ILE A 50 -14.29 -39.13 -12.15
CA ILE A 50 -14.67 -37.76 -11.79
C ILE A 50 -13.51 -36.96 -11.17
N TYR A 51 -12.58 -37.64 -10.50
CA TYR A 51 -11.37 -37.04 -9.93
C TYR A 51 -10.40 -36.50 -10.98
N LEU A 52 -10.26 -37.18 -12.12
CA LEU A 52 -9.32 -36.77 -13.16
C LEU A 52 -9.83 -35.54 -13.93
N TYR A 53 -11.16 -35.42 -14.05
CA TYR A 53 -11.81 -34.19 -14.52
C TYR A 53 -11.47 -32.99 -13.63
N PHE A 54 -11.58 -33.12 -12.31
CA PHE A 54 -11.24 -32.03 -11.38
C PHE A 54 -9.76 -31.64 -11.42
N VAL A 55 -8.85 -32.61 -11.51
CA VAL A 55 -7.39 -32.34 -11.64
C VAL A 55 -7.09 -31.54 -12.91
N LEU A 56 -7.73 -31.88 -14.03
CA LEU A 56 -7.52 -31.18 -15.29
C LEU A 56 -8.15 -29.79 -15.30
N PHE A 57 -9.30 -29.62 -14.66
CA PHE A 57 -9.90 -28.31 -14.43
C PHE A 57 -8.98 -27.41 -13.58
N LEU A 58 -8.34 -27.98 -12.56
CA LEU A 58 -7.37 -27.28 -11.70
C LEU A 58 -6.15 -26.82 -12.51
N LEU A 59 -5.54 -27.72 -13.28
CA LEU A 59 -4.43 -27.38 -14.18
C LEU A 59 -4.82 -26.33 -15.22
N HIS A 60 -6.05 -26.40 -15.76
CA HIS A 60 -6.58 -25.43 -16.70
C HIS A 60 -6.63 -24.02 -16.10
N SER A 61 -7.23 -23.89 -14.91
CA SER A 61 -7.37 -22.61 -14.22
C SER A 61 -6.00 -21.96 -13.93
N LEU A 62 -4.99 -22.76 -13.59
CA LEU A 62 -3.63 -22.28 -13.34
C LEU A 62 -2.92 -21.84 -14.63
N ILE A 63 -3.11 -22.58 -15.73
CA ILE A 63 -2.55 -22.23 -17.05
C ILE A 63 -3.14 -20.91 -17.56
N LEU A 64 -4.46 -20.71 -17.41
CA LEU A 64 -5.11 -19.46 -17.83
C LEU A 64 -4.53 -18.23 -17.13
N GLN A 65 -4.10 -18.37 -15.88
CA GLN A 65 -3.50 -17.26 -15.12
C GLN A 65 -2.11 -16.83 -15.59
N ILE A 66 -1.44 -17.64 -16.40
CA ILE A 66 -0.14 -17.29 -16.99
C ILE A 66 -0.30 -16.07 -17.93
N PHE A 67 -1.46 -15.94 -18.58
CA PHE A 67 -1.79 -14.90 -19.55
C PHE A 67 -2.16 -13.54 -18.94
N PHE A 68 -2.27 -13.45 -17.62
CA PHE A 68 -2.69 -12.24 -16.91
C PHE A 68 -1.52 -11.57 -16.16
N GLU A 69 -1.56 -10.27 -15.95
CA GLU A 69 -0.58 -9.48 -15.22
C GLU A 69 -0.97 -9.42 -13.74
N ASP A 70 -0.23 -10.14 -12.88
CA ASP A 70 -0.30 -9.97 -11.43
C ASP A 70 0.76 -10.80 -10.69
N LYS A 71 0.90 -10.60 -9.38
CA LYS A 71 1.78 -11.41 -8.52
C LYS A 71 1.35 -12.89 -8.53
N PHE A 72 2.32 -13.80 -8.57
CA PHE A 72 2.08 -15.26 -8.60
C PHE A 72 1.22 -15.75 -7.43
N THR A 73 1.40 -15.17 -6.23
CA THR A 73 0.60 -15.49 -5.04
C THR A 73 -0.88 -15.15 -5.21
N LYS A 74 -1.19 -13.99 -5.83
CA LYS A 74 -2.57 -13.57 -6.08
C LYS A 74 -3.24 -14.46 -7.12
N LYS A 75 -2.50 -14.88 -8.14
CA LYS A 75 -2.97 -15.82 -9.16
C LYS A 75 -3.40 -17.14 -8.52
N ILE A 76 -2.51 -17.78 -7.75
CA ILE A 76 -2.82 -19.05 -7.05
C ILE A 76 -4.10 -18.93 -6.20
N VAL A 77 -4.23 -17.85 -5.42
CA VAL A 77 -5.41 -17.66 -4.56
C VAL A 77 -6.69 -17.50 -5.38
N VAL A 78 -6.62 -16.75 -6.48
CA VAL A 78 -7.78 -16.60 -7.38
C VAL A 78 -8.10 -17.91 -8.08
N ALA A 79 -7.10 -18.73 -8.45
CA ALA A 79 -7.35 -20.05 -9.06
C ALA A 79 -8.12 -20.93 -8.11
N ILE A 80 -7.62 -21.05 -6.87
CA ILE A 80 -8.22 -21.91 -5.87
C ILE A 80 -9.63 -21.43 -5.50
N THR A 81 -9.82 -20.11 -5.32
CA THR A 81 -11.17 -19.58 -5.02
C THR A 81 -12.13 -19.75 -6.19
N THR A 82 -11.68 -19.59 -7.45
CA THR A 82 -12.51 -19.86 -8.63
C THR A 82 -12.90 -21.33 -8.72
N ILE A 83 -11.98 -22.27 -8.46
CA ILE A 83 -12.29 -23.71 -8.46
C ILE A 83 -13.35 -24.04 -7.43
N VAL A 84 -13.15 -23.58 -6.20
CA VAL A 84 -14.10 -23.78 -5.10
C VAL A 84 -15.50 -23.31 -5.51
N ILE A 85 -15.58 -22.12 -6.09
CA ILE A 85 -16.87 -21.56 -6.46
C ILE A 85 -17.49 -22.36 -7.60
N VAL A 86 -16.71 -22.78 -8.58
CA VAL A 86 -17.21 -23.65 -9.66
C VAL A 86 -17.73 -24.98 -9.10
N CYS A 87 -17.02 -25.61 -8.17
CA CYS A 87 -17.50 -26.82 -7.50
C CYS A 87 -18.81 -26.58 -6.72
N CYS A 88 -18.93 -25.44 -6.04
CA CYS A 88 -20.19 -25.07 -5.38
C CYS A 88 -21.33 -24.88 -6.39
N LEU A 89 -21.06 -24.23 -7.53
CA LEU A 89 -22.05 -24.03 -8.59
C LEU A 89 -22.47 -25.35 -9.24
N ASP A 90 -21.55 -26.30 -9.41
CA ASP A 90 -21.85 -27.66 -9.89
C ASP A 90 -22.84 -28.36 -8.94
N ILE A 91 -22.55 -28.35 -7.64
CA ILE A 91 -23.42 -28.96 -6.62
C ILE A 91 -24.80 -28.30 -6.60
N ILE A 92 -24.86 -26.96 -6.63
CA ILE A 92 -26.13 -26.21 -6.65
C ILE A 92 -26.94 -26.55 -7.91
N SER A 93 -26.29 -26.64 -9.07
CA SER A 93 -26.94 -26.98 -10.34
C SER A 93 -27.46 -28.42 -10.32
N GLY A 94 -26.74 -29.32 -9.67
CA GLY A 94 -27.17 -30.69 -9.38
C GLY A 94 -28.45 -30.74 -8.55
N ILE A 95 -28.48 -30.00 -7.44
CA ILE A 95 -29.65 -29.94 -6.55
C ILE A 95 -30.86 -29.34 -7.28
N ILE A 96 -30.70 -28.21 -7.96
CA ILE A 96 -31.80 -27.55 -8.70
C ILE A 96 -32.37 -28.51 -9.76
N SER A 97 -31.50 -29.19 -10.49
CA SER A 97 -31.91 -30.14 -11.53
C SER A 97 -32.64 -31.35 -10.95
N ALA A 98 -32.18 -31.89 -9.83
CA ALA A 98 -32.84 -32.98 -9.12
C ALA A 98 -34.23 -32.56 -8.60
N VAL A 99 -34.37 -31.36 -8.05
CA VAL A 99 -35.67 -30.82 -7.60
C VAL A 99 -36.64 -30.66 -8.77
N ILE A 100 -36.17 -30.11 -9.90
CA ILE A 100 -36.99 -29.98 -11.11
C ILE A 100 -37.40 -31.36 -11.64
N GLN A 101 -36.51 -32.36 -11.60
CA GLN A 101 -36.84 -33.73 -11.99
C GLN A 101 -37.93 -34.32 -11.09
N LEU A 102 -37.84 -34.15 -9.77
CA LEU A 102 -38.87 -34.60 -8.82
C LEU A 102 -40.23 -33.95 -9.11
N TYR A 103 -40.23 -32.65 -9.43
CA TYR A 103 -41.44 -31.92 -9.79
C TYR A 103 -42.06 -32.43 -11.10
N ILE A 104 -41.23 -32.68 -12.12
CA ILE A 104 -41.68 -33.24 -13.40
C ILE A 104 -42.24 -34.66 -13.22
N TYR A 105 -41.61 -35.48 -12.36
CA TYR A 105 -42.12 -36.80 -12.02
C TYR A 105 -43.48 -36.71 -11.32
N ALA A 106 -43.64 -35.79 -10.35
CA ALA A 106 -44.91 -35.58 -9.65
C ALA A 106 -46.06 -35.16 -10.59
N LEU A 107 -45.77 -34.39 -11.64
CA LEU A 107 -46.77 -33.93 -12.62
C LEU A 107 -47.09 -34.94 -13.71
N SER A 108 -46.07 -35.67 -14.21
CA SER A 108 -46.18 -36.50 -15.41
C SER A 108 -46.17 -38.00 -15.15
N GLY A 109 -45.83 -38.41 -13.92
CA GLY A 109 -45.62 -39.81 -13.54
C GLY A 109 -44.41 -40.46 -14.23
N LYS A 110 -43.61 -39.70 -14.97
CA LYS A 110 -42.45 -40.19 -15.73
C LYS A 110 -41.21 -39.41 -15.34
N GLU A 111 -40.11 -40.13 -15.17
CA GLU A 111 -38.80 -39.51 -15.00
C GLU A 111 -38.29 -38.97 -16.33
N LEU A 112 -37.48 -37.91 -16.27
CA LEU A 112 -36.73 -37.45 -17.43
C LEU A 112 -35.77 -38.55 -17.90
N SER A 113 -35.60 -38.67 -19.21
CA SER A 113 -34.51 -39.50 -19.74
C SER A 113 -33.16 -39.00 -19.21
N PRO A 114 -32.15 -39.88 -19.01
CA PRO A 114 -30.83 -39.47 -18.54
C PRO A 114 -30.20 -38.36 -19.40
N ILE A 115 -30.48 -38.38 -20.70
CA ILE A 115 -30.04 -37.36 -21.66
C ILE A 115 -30.72 -36.03 -21.34
N SER A 116 -32.04 -36.01 -21.17
CA SER A 116 -32.80 -34.81 -20.83
C SER A 116 -32.39 -34.22 -19.46
N PHE A 117 -32.09 -35.07 -18.48
CA PHE A 117 -31.57 -34.64 -17.18
C PHE A 117 -30.19 -33.99 -17.31
N SER A 118 -29.30 -34.55 -18.13
CA SER A 118 -27.97 -33.96 -18.37
C SER A 118 -28.05 -32.57 -19.02
N TYR A 119 -29.01 -32.34 -19.91
CA TYR A 119 -29.25 -31.01 -20.49
C TYR A 119 -29.79 -30.02 -19.47
N LEU A 120 -30.72 -30.45 -18.61
CA LEU A 120 -31.28 -29.63 -17.53
C LEU A 120 -30.20 -29.19 -16.53
N TYR A 121 -29.34 -30.12 -16.11
CA TYR A 121 -28.16 -29.85 -15.28
C TYR A 121 -27.25 -28.80 -15.92
N TYR A 122 -26.97 -28.96 -17.20
CA TYR A 122 -26.06 -28.06 -17.88
C TYR A 122 -26.64 -26.65 -18.06
N ILE A 123 -27.93 -26.53 -18.38
CA ILE A 123 -28.58 -25.23 -18.50
C ILE A 123 -28.57 -24.50 -17.15
N THR A 124 -28.88 -25.20 -16.06
CA THR A 124 -28.83 -24.61 -14.71
C THR A 124 -27.41 -24.19 -14.34
N PHE A 125 -26.40 -25.00 -14.68
CA PHE A 125 -25.00 -24.66 -14.48
C PHE A 125 -24.55 -23.40 -15.24
N LEU A 126 -24.92 -23.28 -16.53
CA LEU A 126 -24.61 -22.09 -17.34
C LEU A 126 -25.26 -20.81 -16.79
N VAL A 127 -26.50 -20.92 -16.31
CA VAL A 127 -27.20 -19.79 -15.69
C VAL A 127 -26.51 -19.40 -14.38
N ASN A 128 -26.17 -20.39 -13.56
CA ASN A 128 -25.51 -20.18 -12.27
C ASN A 128 -24.12 -19.52 -12.43
N ILE A 129 -23.29 -19.99 -13.37
CA ILE A 129 -21.98 -19.39 -13.62
C ILE A 129 -22.09 -17.97 -14.23
N TYR A 130 -23.08 -17.73 -15.08
CA TYR A 130 -23.36 -16.39 -15.62
C TYR A 130 -23.78 -15.41 -14.51
N ILE A 131 -24.73 -15.80 -13.66
CA ILE A 131 -25.16 -15.02 -12.49
C ILE A 131 -23.97 -14.78 -11.56
N TYR A 132 -23.17 -15.81 -11.29
CA TYR A 132 -21.96 -15.69 -10.49
C TYR A 132 -20.99 -14.66 -11.08
N THR A 133 -20.71 -14.69 -12.39
CA THR A 133 -19.80 -13.70 -12.99
C THR A 133 -20.32 -12.27 -12.80
N LYS A 134 -21.62 -12.01 -12.97
CA LYS A 134 -22.22 -10.68 -12.77
C LYS A 134 -22.17 -10.23 -11.31
N ILE A 135 -22.47 -11.12 -10.38
CA ILE A 135 -22.36 -10.88 -8.95
C ILE A 135 -20.89 -10.60 -8.64
N PHE A 136 -20.00 -11.56 -8.85
CA PHE A 136 -18.58 -11.50 -8.51
C PHE A 136 -17.86 -10.25 -9.02
N LEU A 137 -18.19 -9.76 -10.22
CA LEU A 137 -17.62 -8.52 -10.75
C LEU A 137 -17.94 -7.30 -9.89
N VAL A 138 -19.17 -7.20 -9.38
CA VAL A 138 -19.57 -6.17 -8.42
C VAL A 138 -18.86 -6.35 -7.06
N PHE A 139 -18.41 -7.57 -6.72
CA PHE A 139 -17.72 -7.86 -5.46
C PHE A 139 -16.19 -7.81 -5.54
N SER A 140 -15.59 -7.87 -6.73
CA SER A 140 -14.12 -8.00 -6.93
C SER A 140 -13.33 -6.69 -6.84
N THR A 141 -14.00 -5.53 -6.90
CA THR A 141 -13.36 -4.20 -6.95
C THR A 141 -12.75 -3.77 -5.61
N SER A 142 -12.93 -4.55 -4.55
CA SER A 142 -12.58 -4.13 -3.20
C SER A 142 -11.88 -5.27 -2.45
N VAL A 143 -10.55 -5.18 -2.49
CA VAL A 143 -9.59 -5.61 -1.46
C VAL A 143 -9.15 -7.08 -1.46
N TYR A 144 -7.83 -7.24 -1.37
CA TYR A 144 -7.17 -8.47 -0.98
C TYR A 144 -6.19 -8.17 0.16
N ASN A 145 -6.44 -8.78 1.33
CA ASN A 145 -5.67 -8.62 2.55
C ASN A 145 -4.66 -9.78 2.74
N LYS A 146 -3.69 -9.65 3.64
CA LYS A 146 -2.63 -10.63 4.00
C LYS A 146 -3.14 -12.01 4.44
N ARG A 147 -4.46 -12.22 4.58
CA ARG A 147 -5.11 -13.47 5.03
C ARG A 147 -5.44 -14.43 3.87
N TYR A 148 -4.55 -14.51 2.87
CA TYR A 148 -4.71 -15.38 1.71
C TYR A 148 -4.98 -16.85 2.06
N ILE A 149 -4.40 -17.32 3.17
CA ILE A 149 -4.52 -18.71 3.65
C ILE A 149 -5.96 -19.02 4.06
N SER A 150 -6.66 -18.10 4.75
CA SER A 150 -8.01 -18.38 5.24
C SER A 150 -9.04 -18.47 4.10
N HIS A 151 -8.84 -17.68 3.04
CA HIS A 151 -9.66 -17.74 1.83
C HIS A 151 -9.53 -19.07 1.06
N VAL A 152 -8.43 -19.79 1.28
CA VAL A 152 -8.14 -21.06 0.61
C VAL A 152 -8.52 -22.26 1.50
N CYS A 153 -8.18 -22.21 2.80
CA CYS A 153 -8.37 -23.34 3.70
C CYS A 153 -9.85 -23.67 3.95
N LEU A 154 -10.71 -22.69 4.23
CA LEU A 154 -12.11 -22.95 4.56
C LEU A 154 -12.85 -23.68 3.42
N PRO A 155 -12.76 -23.21 2.16
CA PRO A 155 -13.46 -23.92 1.09
C PRO A 155 -12.81 -25.24 0.65
N LEU A 156 -11.50 -25.43 0.88
CA LEU A 156 -10.89 -26.75 0.70
C LEU A 156 -11.40 -27.75 1.75
N ILE A 157 -11.54 -27.30 3.00
CA ILE A 157 -12.10 -28.10 4.08
C ILE A 157 -13.57 -28.46 3.76
N SER A 158 -14.36 -27.53 3.23
CA SER A 158 -15.75 -27.83 2.85
C SER A 158 -15.87 -28.83 1.70
N LEU A 159 -14.96 -28.81 0.72
CA LEU A 159 -14.93 -29.81 -0.35
C LEU A 159 -14.55 -31.19 0.18
N ILE A 160 -13.57 -31.26 1.08
CA ILE A 160 -13.15 -32.52 1.73
C ILE A 160 -14.31 -33.09 2.55
N THR A 161 -15.03 -32.27 3.32
CA THR A 161 -16.17 -32.75 4.12
C THR A 161 -17.29 -33.27 3.24
N ILE A 162 -17.62 -32.61 2.13
CA ILE A 162 -18.61 -33.11 1.17
C ILE A 162 -18.15 -34.46 0.58
N GLY A 163 -16.87 -34.57 0.19
CA GLY A 163 -16.27 -35.80 -0.30
C GLY A 163 -16.35 -36.97 0.69
N VAL A 164 -16.06 -36.72 1.97
CA VAL A 164 -16.16 -37.76 3.01
C VAL A 164 -17.60 -38.18 3.27
N ILE A 165 -18.54 -37.24 3.36
CA ILE A 165 -19.95 -37.55 3.64
C ILE A 165 -20.57 -38.31 2.48
N SER A 166 -20.23 -37.96 1.23
CA SER A 166 -20.73 -38.65 0.02
C SER A 166 -20.27 -40.10 -0.12
N ALA A 167 -19.16 -40.47 0.51
CA ALA A 167 -18.65 -41.86 0.49
C ALA A 167 -19.42 -42.80 1.42
N ASP A 168 -20.17 -42.27 2.39
CA ASP A 168 -20.73 -43.04 3.51
C ASP A 168 -22.25 -42.84 3.73
N SER A 169 -22.88 -41.90 3.00
CA SER A 169 -24.30 -41.57 3.20
C SER A 169 -25.24 -42.52 2.43
N LYS A 170 -25.99 -43.33 3.19
CA LYS A 170 -27.13 -44.12 2.67
C LYS A 170 -28.45 -43.35 2.63
N ASP A 171 -28.52 -42.23 3.37
CA ASP A 171 -29.69 -41.35 3.43
C ASP A 171 -29.43 -40.04 2.65
N TYR A 172 -30.13 -39.92 1.52
CA TYR A 172 -29.99 -38.78 0.61
C TYR A 172 -30.54 -37.47 1.19
N SER A 173 -31.51 -37.53 2.11
CA SER A 173 -32.16 -36.32 2.66
C SER A 173 -31.22 -35.57 3.61
N SER A 174 -30.64 -36.29 4.58
CA SER A 174 -29.64 -35.72 5.50
C SER A 174 -28.40 -35.23 4.76
N TYR A 175 -27.96 -35.95 3.72
CA TYR A 175 -26.84 -35.55 2.85
C TYR A 175 -27.06 -34.19 2.17
N ILE A 176 -28.20 -33.99 1.51
CA ILE A 176 -28.54 -32.71 0.84
C ILE A 176 -28.60 -31.57 1.85
N THR A 177 -29.17 -31.83 3.03
CA THR A 177 -29.30 -30.82 4.10
C THR A 177 -27.92 -30.34 4.58
N ILE A 178 -26.98 -31.26 4.79
CA ILE A 178 -25.61 -30.94 5.21
C ILE A 178 -24.87 -30.14 4.13
N ILE A 179 -25.02 -30.50 2.86
CA ILE A 179 -24.43 -29.76 1.73
C ILE A 179 -24.94 -28.31 1.71
N LEU A 180 -26.26 -28.10 1.86
CA LEU A 180 -26.84 -26.75 1.87
C LEU A 180 -26.30 -25.91 3.02
N ILE A 181 -26.14 -26.49 4.22
CA ILE A 181 -25.54 -25.81 5.38
C ILE A 181 -24.08 -25.43 5.10
N ILE A 182 -23.30 -26.34 4.51
CA ILE A 182 -21.90 -26.09 4.17
C ILE A 182 -21.80 -24.97 3.12
N LEU A 183 -22.65 -24.98 2.09
CA LEU A 183 -22.70 -23.92 1.08
C LEU A 183 -23.06 -22.57 1.70
N LEU A 184 -24.10 -22.53 2.54
CA LEU A 184 -24.51 -21.32 3.25
C LEU A 184 -23.37 -20.76 4.12
N SER A 185 -22.63 -21.63 4.82
CA SER A 185 -21.49 -21.22 5.66
C SER A 185 -20.37 -20.57 4.84
N ASN A 186 -20.09 -21.08 3.64
CA ASN A 186 -19.08 -20.51 2.74
C ASN A 186 -19.50 -19.14 2.20
N ILE A 187 -20.79 -18.98 1.85
CA ILE A 187 -21.34 -17.69 1.40
C ILE A 187 -21.24 -16.66 2.53
N LEU A 188 -21.68 -17.02 3.74
CA LEU A 188 -21.62 -16.14 4.90
C LEU A 188 -20.18 -15.76 5.24
N TYR A 189 -19.24 -16.71 5.14
CA TYR A 189 -17.81 -16.42 5.34
C TYR A 189 -17.30 -15.40 4.32
N PHE A 190 -17.63 -15.55 3.04
CA PHE A 190 -17.19 -14.63 2.00
C PHE A 190 -17.74 -13.22 2.22
N ILE A 191 -19.03 -13.10 2.60
CA ILE A 191 -19.66 -11.82 2.96
C ILE A 191 -18.97 -11.18 4.16
N ASN A 192 -18.73 -11.94 5.23
CA ASN A 192 -18.05 -11.44 6.43
C ASN A 192 -16.63 -10.98 6.12
N GLN A 193 -15.89 -11.76 5.33
CA GLN A 193 -14.53 -11.36 4.96
C GLN A 193 -14.52 -10.05 4.20
N LYS A 194 -15.44 -9.85 3.24
CA LYS A 194 -15.58 -8.57 2.54
C LYS A 194 -15.85 -7.41 3.51
N GLN A 195 -16.74 -7.59 4.47
CA GLN A 195 -17.02 -6.53 5.45
C GLN A 195 -15.78 -6.20 6.30
N MET A 196 -15.06 -7.22 6.80
CA MET A 196 -13.83 -7.04 7.57
C MET A 196 -12.76 -6.29 6.78
N VAL A 197 -12.66 -6.61 5.50
CA VAL A 197 -11.72 -6.00 4.57
C VAL A 197 -12.07 -4.51 4.33
N LYS A 198 -13.35 -4.19 4.13
CA LYS A 198 -13.82 -2.82 3.94
C LYS A 198 -13.55 -2.00 5.19
N LEU A 199 -13.93 -2.52 6.35
CA LEU A 199 -13.67 -1.90 7.65
C LEU A 199 -12.18 -1.69 7.91
N SER A 200 -11.33 -2.64 7.49
CA SER A 200 -9.88 -2.50 7.63
C SER A 200 -9.33 -1.37 6.76
N ASN A 201 -9.84 -1.19 5.54
CA ASN A 201 -9.41 -0.10 4.66
C ASN A 201 -9.92 1.25 5.17
N GLU A 202 -11.19 1.33 5.56
CA GLU A 202 -11.77 2.54 6.15
C GLU A 202 -11.01 2.96 7.41
N LYS A 203 -10.62 1.99 8.26
CA LYS A 203 -9.78 2.24 9.43
C LYS A 203 -8.40 2.76 9.05
N ALA A 204 -7.76 2.17 8.03
CA ALA A 204 -6.45 2.63 7.57
C ALA A 204 -6.50 4.06 7.01
N GLU A 205 -7.55 4.39 6.24
CA GLU A 205 -7.80 5.75 5.74
C GLU A 205 -8.05 6.73 6.89
N TYR A 206 -8.85 6.33 7.89
CA TYR A 206 -9.09 7.12 9.09
C TYR A 206 -7.79 7.38 9.88
N ASP A 207 -6.98 6.34 10.12
CA ASP A 207 -5.72 6.46 10.86
C ASP A 207 -4.74 7.39 10.14
N LEU A 208 -4.66 7.29 8.80
CA LEU A 208 -3.86 8.21 7.98
C LEU A 208 -4.39 9.65 8.07
N SER A 209 -5.71 9.85 7.98
CA SER A 209 -6.32 11.17 8.10
C SER A 209 -6.08 11.78 9.49
N ALA A 210 -6.14 10.97 10.56
CA ALA A 210 -5.87 11.40 11.92
C ALA A 210 -4.40 11.80 12.10
N GLN A 211 -3.47 11.06 11.51
CA GLN A 211 -2.04 11.43 11.49
C GLN A 211 -1.82 12.77 10.76
N GLN A 212 -2.45 12.95 9.59
CA GLN A 212 -2.37 14.23 8.85
C GLN A 212 -2.93 15.39 9.68
N ALA A 213 -4.09 15.22 10.33
CA ALA A 213 -4.66 16.23 11.21
C ALA A 213 -3.71 16.64 12.35
N ASN A 214 -3.06 15.66 12.99
CA ASN A 214 -2.06 15.92 14.03
C ASN A 214 -0.83 16.67 13.49
N HIS A 215 -0.38 16.37 12.28
CA HIS A 215 0.71 17.12 11.63
C HIS A 215 0.31 18.58 11.32
N TYR A 216 -0.93 18.81 10.87
CA TYR A 216 -1.45 20.16 10.66
C TYR A 216 -1.53 20.96 11.96
N LEU A 217 -1.98 20.34 13.06
CA LEU A 217 -2.03 21.00 14.38
C LEU A 217 -0.62 21.45 14.83
N LYS A 218 0.38 20.57 14.73
CA LYS A 218 1.78 20.94 15.07
C LYS A 218 2.31 22.06 14.18
N SER A 219 2.03 22.02 12.88
CA SER A 219 2.46 23.07 11.95
C SER A 219 1.78 24.40 12.27
N TYR A 220 0.53 24.37 12.71
CA TYR A 220 -0.22 25.54 13.13
C TYR A 220 0.32 26.15 14.44
N GLU A 221 0.76 25.33 15.40
CA GLU A 221 1.44 25.79 16.61
C GLU A 221 2.73 26.55 16.28
N ILE A 222 3.54 26.03 15.34
CA ILE A 222 4.75 26.72 14.85
C ILE A 222 4.38 28.05 14.20
N LEU A 223 3.39 28.07 13.31
CA LEU A 223 2.94 29.31 12.66
C LEU A 223 2.43 30.35 13.66
N GLN A 224 1.75 29.92 14.74
CA GLN A 224 1.34 30.83 15.80
C GLN A 224 2.54 31.41 16.54
N GLN A 225 3.58 30.61 16.78
CA GLN A 225 4.80 31.09 17.40
C GLN A 225 5.54 32.08 16.50
N ASP A 226 5.72 31.74 15.22
CA ASP A 226 6.34 32.64 14.23
C ASP A 226 5.57 33.97 14.14
N HIS A 227 4.23 33.92 14.18
CA HIS A 227 3.41 35.12 14.16
C HIS A 227 3.61 35.98 15.42
N LYS A 228 3.74 35.36 16.61
CA LYS A 228 4.06 36.10 17.85
C LYS A 228 5.46 36.73 17.77
N ASP A 229 6.42 36.03 17.19
CA ASP A 229 7.77 36.53 17.02
C ASP A 229 7.81 37.73 16.06
N ILE A 230 7.04 37.67 14.96
CA ILE A 230 6.85 38.81 14.03
C ILE A 230 6.19 40.00 14.73
N ILE A 231 5.15 39.77 15.54
CA ILE A 231 4.50 40.85 16.31
C ILE A 231 5.52 41.49 17.26
N THR A 232 6.32 40.68 17.95
CA THR A 232 7.33 41.14 18.90
C THR A 232 8.42 41.95 18.17
N LEU A 233 8.91 41.46 17.03
CA LEU A 233 9.85 42.17 16.17
C LEU A 233 9.28 43.53 15.74
N LYS A 234 8.03 43.57 15.28
CA LYS A 234 7.35 44.81 14.88
C LYS A 234 7.22 45.79 16.05
N HIS A 235 6.89 45.30 17.25
CA HIS A 235 6.81 46.13 18.45
C HIS A 235 8.18 46.73 18.80
N ASN A 236 9.22 45.90 18.83
CA ASN A 236 10.58 46.35 19.11
C ASN A 236 11.04 47.41 18.11
N PHE A 237 10.80 47.17 16.81
CA PHE A 237 11.13 48.13 15.76
C PHE A 237 10.37 49.45 15.92
N LYS A 238 9.09 49.41 16.31
CA LYS A 238 8.31 50.62 16.63
C LYS A 238 8.94 51.41 17.78
N TYR A 239 9.35 50.74 18.86
CA TYR A 239 9.98 51.43 20.00
C TYR A 239 11.34 52.03 19.62
N ASP A 240 12.13 51.31 18.83
CA ASP A 240 13.40 51.82 18.31
C ASP A 240 13.18 53.10 17.50
N LEU A 241 12.19 53.13 16.59
CA LEU A 241 11.82 54.33 15.82
C LEU A 241 11.35 55.48 16.70
N ILE A 242 10.55 55.21 17.74
CA ILE A 242 10.10 56.24 18.68
C ILE A 242 11.31 56.82 19.43
N SER A 243 12.22 55.99 19.93
CA SER A 243 13.43 56.44 20.61
C SER A 243 14.29 57.35 19.74
N ILE A 244 14.49 56.98 18.47
CA ILE A 244 15.21 57.80 17.50
C ILE A 244 14.47 59.12 17.26
N GLN A 245 13.15 59.08 17.06
CA GLN A 245 12.34 60.29 16.84
C GLN A 245 12.43 61.25 18.03
N THR A 246 12.32 60.75 19.26
CA THR A 246 12.43 61.56 20.49
C THR A 246 13.82 62.17 20.63
N ALA A 247 14.88 61.38 20.42
CA ALA A 247 16.25 61.89 20.48
C ALA A 247 16.53 63.01 19.47
N ILE A 248 15.96 62.90 18.24
CA ILE A 248 16.03 63.96 17.23
C ILE A 248 15.25 65.21 17.67
N GLN A 249 14.04 65.05 18.22
CA GLN A 249 13.22 66.17 18.71
C GLN A 249 13.88 66.91 19.89
N GLU A 250 14.64 66.21 20.73
CA GLU A 250 15.41 66.76 21.85
C GLU A 250 16.78 67.34 21.42
N ASN A 251 17.08 67.39 20.10
CA ASN A 251 18.37 67.81 19.55
C ASN A 251 19.59 66.98 20.05
N ASN A 252 19.35 65.77 20.54
CA ASN A 252 20.39 64.85 21.01
C ASN A 252 20.77 63.84 19.91
N LEU A 253 21.58 64.31 18.96
CA LEU A 253 22.01 63.53 17.80
C LEU A 253 22.92 62.34 18.16
N GLU A 254 23.72 62.44 19.23
CA GLU A 254 24.57 61.34 19.70
C GLU A 254 23.72 60.13 20.13
N LYS A 255 22.66 60.35 20.91
CA LYS A 255 21.77 59.29 21.39
C LYS A 255 20.98 58.62 20.25
N ALA A 256 20.61 59.39 19.23
CA ALA A 256 19.98 58.86 18.02
C ALA A 256 20.94 57.95 17.23
N LEU A 257 22.19 58.39 17.05
CA LEU A 257 23.23 57.60 16.37
C LEU A 257 23.61 56.34 17.15
N GLU A 258 23.68 56.40 18.48
CA GLU A 258 23.93 55.24 19.34
C GLU A 258 22.84 54.16 19.18
N THR A 259 21.56 54.58 19.17
CA THR A 259 20.43 53.66 18.96
C THR A 259 20.46 53.00 17.57
N ILE A 260 20.89 53.75 16.54
CA ILE A 260 21.05 53.22 15.18
C ILE A 260 22.23 52.25 15.10
N ASN A 261 23.40 52.63 15.63
CA ASN A 261 24.62 51.83 15.56
C ASN A 261 24.49 50.52 16.34
N THR A 262 23.88 50.53 17.53
CA THR A 262 23.62 49.30 18.30
C THR A 262 22.73 48.31 17.56
N LYS A 263 21.80 48.78 16.72
CA LYS A 263 20.95 47.90 15.89
C LYS A 263 21.63 47.47 14.59
N LEU A 264 22.45 48.35 14.00
CA LEU A 264 23.26 48.04 12.82
C LEU A 264 24.37 47.03 13.13
N ASP A 265 25.04 47.12 14.28
CA ASP A 265 26.07 46.14 14.69
C ASP A 265 25.52 44.72 14.84
N VAL A 266 24.24 44.58 15.24
CA VAL A 266 23.54 43.29 15.31
C VAL A 266 23.15 42.77 13.93
N THR A 267 22.91 43.66 12.95
CA THR A 267 22.61 43.28 11.56
C THR A 267 23.85 43.15 10.67
N GLN A 268 24.99 43.69 11.09
CA GLN A 268 26.26 43.67 10.37
C GLN A 268 27.14 42.46 10.67
N GLN A 269 26.73 41.54 11.56
CA GLN A 269 27.38 40.23 11.58
C GLN A 269 27.03 39.51 10.26
N PRO A 270 28.00 39.38 9.33
CA PRO A 270 27.70 38.79 8.05
C PRO A 270 27.40 37.31 8.31
N THR A 271 26.14 36.92 8.14
CA THR A 271 25.82 35.51 7.95
C THR A 271 26.56 35.09 6.68
N ARG A 272 27.71 34.42 6.84
CA ARG A 272 28.43 33.85 5.71
C ARG A 272 27.54 32.73 5.16
N PHE A 273 27.00 32.94 3.96
CA PHE A 273 26.31 31.90 3.20
C PHE A 273 27.38 31.03 2.54
N ILE A 274 27.71 29.92 3.18
CA ILE A 274 28.81 29.04 2.76
C ILE A 274 28.29 27.94 1.83
N CYS A 275 27.03 27.50 2.01
CA CYS A 275 26.41 26.50 1.14
C CYS A 275 24.88 26.62 1.08
N ASN A 276 24.22 25.84 0.22
CA ASN A 276 22.75 25.81 0.10
C ASN A 276 22.04 25.01 1.21
N ILE A 277 22.74 24.64 2.29
CA ILE A 277 22.17 23.88 3.41
C ILE A 277 22.05 24.80 4.63
N PRO A 278 20.83 25.22 5.02
CA PRO A 278 20.62 26.20 6.10
C PRO A 278 21.22 25.80 7.45
N ILE A 279 21.15 24.51 7.81
CA ILE A 279 21.68 24.02 9.09
C ILE A 279 23.21 24.16 9.18
N ILE A 280 23.93 23.96 8.07
CA ILE A 280 25.39 24.10 8.00
C ILE A 280 25.77 25.58 8.13
N ASN A 281 25.07 26.46 7.41
CA ASN A 281 25.31 27.90 7.52
C ASN A 281 25.07 28.39 8.95
N ALA A 282 24.00 27.93 9.61
CA ALA A 282 23.72 28.31 11.00
C ALA A 282 24.83 27.87 11.96
N LEU A 283 25.30 26.62 11.83
CA LEU A 283 26.34 26.06 12.68
C LEU A 283 27.69 26.76 12.49
N ILE A 284 28.10 27.02 11.24
CA ILE A 284 29.36 27.71 10.97
C ILE A 284 29.33 29.15 11.48
N ASN A 285 28.24 29.87 11.22
CA ASN A 285 28.11 31.26 11.69
C ASN A 285 28.12 31.34 13.22
N TYR A 286 27.51 30.38 13.93
CA TYR A 286 27.60 30.27 15.37
C TYR A 286 29.05 30.09 15.86
N LYS A 287 29.85 29.25 15.18
CA LYS A 287 31.25 29.01 15.57
C LYS A 287 32.17 30.19 15.27
N ILE A 288 31.95 30.91 14.17
CA ILE A 288 32.65 32.16 13.88
C ILE A 288 32.36 33.19 14.98
N PHE A 289 31.09 33.34 15.37
CA PHE A 289 30.69 34.21 16.46
C PHE A 289 31.36 33.84 17.79
N GLU A 290 31.43 32.54 18.12
CA GLU A 290 32.13 32.05 19.32
C GLU A 290 33.61 32.45 19.32
N LEU A 291 34.29 32.33 18.18
CA LEU A 291 35.70 32.71 18.02
C LEU A 291 35.92 34.23 18.09
N ASP A 292 35.01 35.03 17.53
CA ASP A 292 35.04 36.49 17.64
C ASP A 292 34.89 36.96 19.10
N CYS A 293 33.99 36.31 19.85
CA CYS A 293 33.85 36.53 21.29
C CYS A 293 35.12 36.11 22.05
N TYR A 294 35.73 34.99 21.69
CA TYR A 294 36.98 34.53 22.30
C TYR A 294 38.13 35.51 22.06
N TYR A 295 38.30 36.00 20.83
CA TYR A 295 39.31 37.01 20.49
C TYR A 295 39.14 38.29 21.30
N LYS A 296 37.91 38.79 21.47
CA LYS A 296 37.63 39.98 22.28
C LYS A 296 38.04 39.83 23.75
N ILE A 297 38.02 38.61 24.29
CA ILE A 297 38.32 38.34 25.71
C ILE A 297 39.81 38.04 25.93
N PHE A 298 40.39 37.22 25.05
CA PHE A 298 41.74 36.66 25.26
C PHE A 298 42.81 37.27 24.35
N ASN A 299 42.41 38.11 23.40
CA ASN A 299 43.29 38.70 22.37
C ASN A 299 44.10 37.67 21.59
N ASP A 300 43.61 36.42 21.52
CA ASP A 300 44.19 35.31 20.75
C ASP A 300 43.28 35.01 19.56
N LYS A 301 43.83 35.12 18.35
CA LYS A 301 43.06 35.11 17.10
C LYS A 301 43.13 33.73 16.45
N ILE A 302 41.97 33.08 16.38
CA ILE A 302 41.78 31.81 15.68
C ILE A 302 40.92 32.09 14.45
N ILE A 303 41.45 31.82 13.26
CA ILE A 303 40.73 31.98 12.00
C ILE A 303 40.17 30.63 11.56
N LEU A 304 38.87 30.62 11.29
CA LEU A 304 38.17 29.48 10.69
C LEU A 304 38.01 29.74 9.19
N ASP A 305 38.70 28.95 8.37
CA ASP A 305 38.60 28.98 6.91
C ASP A 305 37.91 27.71 6.42
N ILE A 306 36.75 27.87 5.77
CA ILE A 306 35.87 26.77 5.41
C ILE A 306 35.54 26.86 3.93
N GLN A 307 35.86 25.79 3.22
CA GLN A 307 35.43 25.55 1.85
C GLN A 307 34.42 24.40 1.86
N VAL A 308 33.26 24.58 1.23
CA VAL A 308 32.23 23.53 1.14
C VAL A 308 31.90 23.29 -0.32
N ILE A 309 32.22 22.09 -0.82
CA ILE A 309 31.88 21.65 -2.18
C ILE A 309 30.80 20.58 -2.06
N ILE A 310 29.58 20.89 -2.51
CA ILE A 310 28.44 19.97 -2.47
C ILE A 310 27.84 19.89 -3.88
N ASP A 311 28.15 18.82 -4.59
CA ASP A 311 27.60 18.57 -5.93
C ASP A 311 26.17 17.98 -5.88
N THR A 312 25.78 17.38 -4.75
CA THR A 312 24.44 16.81 -4.52
C THR A 312 24.05 16.90 -3.04
N ILE A 313 22.79 17.21 -2.73
CA ILE A 313 22.27 17.26 -1.35
C ILE A 313 22.45 15.86 -0.71
N PRO A 314 23.23 15.73 0.37
CA PRO A 314 23.47 14.43 0.99
C PRO A 314 22.15 13.85 1.55
N GLN A 315 21.90 12.55 1.34
CA GLN A 315 20.78 11.81 1.94
C GLN A 315 21.04 11.51 3.43
N VAL A 316 21.54 12.49 4.18
CA VAL A 316 21.85 12.38 5.60
C VAL A 316 20.94 13.34 6.35
N ASP A 317 20.38 12.89 7.47
CA ASP A 317 19.53 13.73 8.32
C ASP A 317 20.30 14.98 8.80
N ASN A 318 19.62 16.13 8.78
CA ASN A 318 20.21 17.43 9.13
C ASN A 318 20.77 17.45 10.56
N GLY A 319 20.16 16.69 11.50
CA GLY A 319 20.63 16.60 12.88
C GLY A 319 21.93 15.81 13.01
N HIS A 320 22.06 14.71 12.26
CA HIS A 320 23.30 13.92 12.22
C HIS A 320 24.46 14.72 11.61
N LEU A 321 24.19 15.46 10.54
CA LEU A 321 25.19 16.30 9.87
C LEU A 321 25.68 17.43 10.79
N SER A 322 24.75 18.09 11.49
CA SER A 322 25.07 19.14 12.48
C SER A 322 25.98 18.61 13.60
N ASN A 323 25.67 17.44 14.16
CA ASN A 323 26.47 16.86 15.24
C ASN A 323 27.89 16.48 14.80
N ILE A 324 28.04 15.87 13.62
CA ILE A 324 29.36 15.47 13.11
C ILE A 324 30.21 16.71 12.84
N LEU A 325 29.67 17.69 12.11
CA LEU A 325 30.40 18.90 11.74
C LEU A 325 30.75 19.74 12.98
N GLY A 326 29.80 19.90 13.91
CA GLY A 326 30.00 20.61 15.16
C GLY A 326 31.13 20.00 15.99
N ASN A 327 31.13 18.68 16.17
CA ASN A 327 32.17 18.00 16.94
C ASN A 327 33.56 18.11 16.29
N LEU A 328 33.65 18.06 14.96
CA LEU A 328 34.92 18.24 14.25
C LEU A 328 35.49 19.64 14.44
N ILE A 329 34.64 20.66 14.26
CA ILE A 329 35.02 22.07 14.46
C ILE A 329 35.41 22.30 15.92
N ASP A 330 34.67 21.76 16.89
CA ASP A 330 34.96 21.91 18.31
C ASP A 330 36.27 21.25 18.72
N ASN A 331 36.57 20.08 18.17
CA ASN A 331 37.84 19.41 18.41
C ASN A 331 39.01 20.24 17.85
N ALA A 332 38.86 20.81 16.65
CA ALA A 332 39.87 21.67 16.06
C ALA A 332 40.08 22.98 16.84
N ILE A 333 38.99 23.65 17.24
CA ILE A 333 39.05 24.86 18.07
C ILE A 333 39.70 24.55 19.42
N THR A 334 39.34 23.43 20.06
CA THR A 334 39.92 23.03 21.35
C THR A 334 41.41 22.74 21.25
N ALA A 335 41.86 22.15 20.14
CA ALA A 335 43.29 21.96 19.88
C ALA A 335 44.01 23.31 19.72
N CYS A 336 43.46 24.25 18.94
CA CYS A 336 44.04 25.59 18.78
C CYS A 336 44.06 26.41 20.07
N LYS A 337 43.05 26.29 20.93
CA LYS A 337 43.02 26.94 22.26
C LYS A 337 44.08 26.40 23.22
N LYS A 338 44.57 25.16 23.02
CA LYS A 338 45.60 24.52 23.86
C LYS A 338 47.03 24.73 23.35
N ASP A 339 47.17 25.17 22.12
CA ASP A 339 48.47 25.52 21.53
C ASP A 339 48.90 26.92 22.01
N ASN A 340 50.00 27.01 22.75
CA ASN A 340 50.50 28.28 23.31
C ASN A 340 51.46 29.02 22.37
N SER A 341 51.53 28.65 21.10
CA SER A 341 52.33 29.35 20.10
C SER A 341 51.73 30.74 19.78
N ALA A 342 52.58 31.77 19.77
CA ALA A 342 52.20 33.18 19.59
C ALA A 342 51.92 33.59 18.13
N HIS A 343 51.55 32.64 17.27
CA HIS A 343 51.28 32.89 15.85
C HIS A 343 49.79 32.74 15.56
N GLU A 344 49.33 33.36 14.48
CA GLU A 344 47.94 33.25 14.02
C GLU A 344 47.59 31.78 13.69
N LYS A 345 46.51 31.27 14.27
CA LYS A 345 46.10 29.86 14.14
C LYS A 345 44.96 29.75 13.14
N THR A 346 45.13 28.93 12.12
CA THR A 346 44.12 28.72 11.07
C THR A 346 43.63 27.28 11.08
N ILE A 347 42.30 27.11 11.10
CA ILE A 347 41.64 25.82 10.94
C ILE A 347 41.09 25.77 9.51
N TRP A 348 41.56 24.81 8.72
CA TRP A 348 41.10 24.59 7.35
C TRP A 348 40.19 23.37 7.28
N ILE A 349 38.99 23.55 6.74
CA ILE A 349 37.99 22.49 6.57
C ILE A 349 37.48 22.54 5.12
N SER A 350 37.63 21.43 4.39
CA SER A 350 37.27 21.28 2.97
C SER A 350 36.32 20.14 2.71
#